data_AF-A0A1H6LFV8-F1
#
_entry.id   AF-A0A1H6LFV8-F1
#
_cell.length_a   1.000
_cell.length_b   1.000
_cell.length_c   1.000
_cell.angle_alpha   90.00
_cell.angle_beta   90.00
_cell.angle_gamma   90.00
#
_symmetry.space_group_name_H-M   'P 1'
#
loop_
_entity.id
_entity.type
_entity.pdbx_description
1 polymer ?
#
loop_
_entity_poly.entity_id
_entity_poly.type
_entity_poly.pdbx_seq_one_letter_code
_entity_poly.pdbx_strand_id
1 'polypeptide(L)'
;MEKRSPRLGKVKWVVDCFREVCYGLRVIADARQLVIDRLRALQEQGTAMLPVDEEARLVLRRWMVEAKRLKMGLPPSAQVEVAGNAAEPSGEQAAVASSLLRVLEEVEQEEAGNAELDDPTAHAVPRFRPGGSTDEERWMLFRRLLPRWTPMLNLGSLREIPVFGQGDVRASLMFVGDAPNYFDEQAKMPFAGEAGKKLDGILAAMGLARDSIYLTELVKFRPALPRQTTNNRPPNEKEMALGASVLDVEIELVRPRAIVALGVIAARGLLRAESDLPLSAFRGLPLFHGDIPVVVTHHPSYLLRTSDMGERRKLWEDMLQAMELAGLPVSEKQRSFFLPKG
;
A
#
# COMPACT_ATOMS: atom_id res chain seq x y z
N MET A 1 -7.36 29.83 -11.88
CA MET A 1 -6.42 28.80 -11.38
C MET A 1 -6.85 28.47 -9.97
N GLU A 2 -7.47 27.32 -9.80
CA GLU A 2 -8.12 26.90 -8.55
C GLU A 2 -7.04 26.32 -7.62
N LYS A 3 -6.78 26.98 -6.49
CA LYS A 3 -5.83 26.53 -5.47
C LYS A 3 -6.41 25.29 -4.79
N ARG A 4 -5.68 24.17 -4.81
CA ARG A 4 -6.05 22.93 -4.09
C ARG A 4 -5.96 23.17 -2.58
N SER A 5 -7.00 22.79 -1.84
CA SER A 5 -7.04 22.89 -0.38
C SER A 5 -5.99 21.99 0.31
N PRO A 6 -5.39 22.42 1.43
CA PRO A 6 -4.47 21.62 2.23
C PRO A 6 -5.20 20.45 2.93
N ARG A 7 -4.50 19.32 3.10
CA ARG A 7 -5.03 18.09 3.73
C ARG A 7 -4.53 17.97 5.18
N LEU A 8 -5.42 17.72 6.13
CA LEU A 8 -5.10 17.56 7.56
C LEU A 8 -4.39 16.23 7.86
N GLY A 9 -3.32 16.21 8.68
CA GLY A 9 -2.66 14.98 9.16
C GLY A 9 -2.54 14.82 10.70
N LYS A 10 -2.81 13.62 11.24
CA LYS A 10 -2.38 13.02 12.54
C LYS A 10 -1.19 13.64 13.33
N VAL A 11 -1.28 14.67 14.18
CA VAL A 11 -0.19 15.12 15.09
C VAL A 11 0.23 14.04 16.09
N LYS A 12 -0.69 13.25 16.65
CA LYS A 12 -0.32 12.07 17.48
C LYS A 12 0.61 11.10 16.72
N TRP A 13 0.40 10.99 15.40
CA TRP A 13 1.18 10.17 14.48
C TRP A 13 2.60 10.74 14.22
N VAL A 14 2.71 12.07 14.14
CA VAL A 14 3.98 12.80 13.98
C VAL A 14 4.84 12.68 15.24
N VAL A 15 4.22 12.74 16.42
CA VAL A 15 4.90 12.70 17.72
C VAL A 15 5.40 11.30 18.07
N ASP A 16 4.59 10.25 17.85
CA ASP A 16 4.98 8.89 18.21
C ASP A 16 6.15 8.36 17.34
N CYS A 17 6.26 8.82 16.08
CA CYS A 17 7.45 8.61 15.24
C CYS A 17 8.70 9.34 15.76
N PHE A 18 8.51 10.38 16.56
CA PHE A 18 9.54 11.33 16.97
C PHE A 18 10.37 10.85 18.17
N ARG A 19 9.80 9.97 19.00
CA ARG A 19 10.42 9.46 20.23
C ARG A 19 11.69 8.64 20.00
N GLU A 20 11.94 8.19 18.77
CA GLU A 20 12.99 7.20 18.46
C GLU A 20 14.20 7.73 17.66
N VAL A 21 14.28 9.04 17.38
CA VAL A 21 15.25 9.58 16.40
C VAL A 21 16.44 10.34 17.02
N CYS A 22 16.51 10.48 18.34
CA CYS A 22 17.64 11.17 18.96
C CYS A 22 18.86 10.24 19.07
N TYR A 23 19.81 10.31 18.11
CA TYR A 23 21.26 10.46 18.36
C TYR A 23 22.04 10.63 17.04
N GLY A 24 22.67 11.81 16.87
CA GLY A 24 23.86 12.01 16.03
C GLY A 24 23.66 12.66 14.65
N LEU A 25 23.85 13.98 14.55
CA LEU A 25 24.57 14.73 13.49
C LEU A 25 24.31 16.26 13.66
N ARG A 26 25.37 17.08 13.74
CA ARG A 26 25.37 18.39 14.43
C ARG A 26 25.16 19.67 13.61
N VAL A 27 25.01 19.64 12.27
CA VAL A 27 24.91 20.89 11.46
C VAL A 27 23.59 21.00 10.67
N ILE A 28 22.90 19.88 10.40
CA ILE A 28 21.47 19.83 10.03
C ILE A 28 20.58 19.97 11.31
N ALA A 29 21.22 20.11 12.48
CA ALA A 29 20.57 20.07 13.78
C ALA A 29 19.66 21.28 14.03
N ASP A 30 20.02 22.49 13.61
CA ASP A 30 19.37 23.71 14.13
C ASP A 30 18.00 24.01 13.49
N ALA A 31 17.88 23.98 12.16
CA ALA A 31 16.59 24.15 11.48
C ALA A 31 15.65 22.97 11.77
N ARG A 32 16.22 21.76 11.90
CA ARG A 32 15.49 20.57 12.30
C ARG A 32 14.98 20.72 13.74
N GLN A 33 15.81 21.15 14.68
CA GLN A 33 15.44 21.35 16.08
C GLN A 33 14.35 22.42 16.23
N LEU A 34 14.38 23.46 15.41
CA LEU A 34 13.34 24.50 15.41
C LEU A 34 11.96 23.94 15.01
N VAL A 35 11.91 23.11 13.96
CA VAL A 35 10.68 22.42 13.53
C VAL A 35 10.20 21.46 14.61
N ILE A 36 11.13 20.79 15.29
CA ILE A 36 10.83 19.84 16.38
C ILE A 36 10.22 20.55 17.58
N ASP A 37 10.83 21.63 18.03
CA ASP A 37 10.38 22.38 19.20
C ASP A 37 8.99 23.00 18.94
N ARG A 38 8.74 23.46 17.71
CA ARG A 38 7.43 23.96 17.30
C ARG A 38 6.35 22.87 17.28
N LEU A 39 6.67 21.68 16.76
CA LEU A 39 5.72 20.55 16.76
C LEU A 39 5.41 20.06 18.19
N ARG A 40 6.38 20.11 19.11
CA ARG A 40 6.15 19.82 20.53
C ARG A 40 5.23 20.84 21.19
N ALA A 41 5.49 22.13 20.96
CA ALA A 41 4.62 23.18 21.49
C ALA A 41 3.17 23.03 21.00
N LEU A 42 2.96 22.70 19.72
CA LEU A 42 1.64 22.43 19.15
C LEU A 42 0.97 21.20 19.79
N GLN A 43 1.74 20.15 20.07
CA GLN A 43 1.23 18.97 20.74
C GLN A 43 0.83 19.25 22.20
N GLU A 44 1.64 20.01 22.94
CA GLU A 44 1.34 20.43 24.32
C GLU A 44 0.08 21.31 24.38
N GLN A 45 -0.21 22.05 23.29
CA GLN A 45 -1.43 22.82 23.10
C GLN A 45 -2.64 21.96 22.66
N GLY A 46 -2.48 20.64 22.54
CA GLY A 46 -3.57 19.72 22.21
C GLY A 46 -3.86 19.59 20.72
N THR A 47 -3.05 20.21 19.85
CA THR A 47 -3.21 20.12 18.40
C THR A 47 -2.97 18.68 17.97
N ALA A 48 -4.03 18.02 17.52
CA ALA A 48 -4.00 16.62 17.16
C ALA A 48 -3.83 16.39 15.66
N MET A 49 -3.93 17.42 14.81
CA MET A 49 -3.65 17.36 13.37
C MET A 49 -3.07 18.68 12.81
N LEU A 50 -2.13 18.58 11.86
CA LEU A 50 -1.52 19.72 11.18
C LEU A 50 -1.66 19.53 9.66
N PRO A 51 -2.16 20.52 8.91
CA PRO A 51 -2.10 20.50 7.46
C PRO A 51 -0.65 20.67 7.01
N VAL A 52 -0.22 19.83 6.06
CA VAL A 52 1.13 19.90 5.48
C VAL A 52 1.02 19.74 3.98
N ASP A 53 1.72 20.60 3.24
CA ASP A 53 1.83 20.48 1.79
C ASP A 53 2.70 19.28 1.39
N GLU A 54 2.68 18.95 0.10
CA GLU A 54 3.33 17.76 -0.43
C GLU A 54 4.87 17.82 -0.30
N GLU A 55 5.47 19.01 -0.40
CA GLU A 55 6.91 19.17 -0.26
C GLU A 55 7.36 18.94 1.19
N ALA A 56 6.66 19.55 2.14
CA ALA A 56 6.89 19.35 3.57
C ALA A 56 6.65 17.88 3.97
N ARG A 57 5.61 17.25 3.42
CA ARG A 57 5.32 15.82 3.62
C ARG A 57 6.46 14.94 3.12
N LEU A 58 7.05 15.23 1.96
CA LEU A 58 8.17 14.49 1.41
C LEU A 58 9.45 14.66 2.24
N VAL A 59 9.71 15.86 2.75
CA VAL A 59 10.87 16.12 3.64
C VAL A 59 10.73 15.36 4.95
N LEU A 60 9.56 15.44 5.62
CA LEU A 60 9.27 14.72 6.86
C LEU A 60 9.37 13.20 6.67
N ARG A 61 8.87 12.69 5.55
CA ARG A 61 8.95 11.27 5.19
C ARG A 61 10.40 10.83 4.98
N ARG A 62 11.24 11.65 4.34
CA ARG A 62 12.66 11.38 4.12
C ARG A 62 13.42 11.27 5.45
N TRP A 63 13.14 12.19 6.38
CA TRP A 63 13.71 12.17 7.72
C TRP A 63 13.29 10.94 8.54
N MET A 64 12.03 10.48 8.38
CA MET A 64 11.53 9.26 9.02
C MET A 64 12.23 7.99 8.50
N VAL A 65 12.46 7.89 7.19
CA VAL A 65 13.14 6.75 6.57
C VAL A 65 14.57 6.63 7.07
N GLU A 66 15.29 7.75 7.15
CA GLU A 66 16.68 7.77 7.61
C GLU A 66 16.79 7.37 9.09
N ALA A 67 15.85 7.82 9.92
CA ALA A 67 15.77 7.42 11.32
C ALA A 67 15.57 5.90 11.52
N LYS A 68 14.70 5.28 10.70
CA LYS A 68 14.46 3.83 10.76
C LYS A 68 15.67 3.01 10.28
N ARG A 69 16.40 3.48 9.25
CA ARG A 69 17.65 2.84 8.80
C ARG A 69 18.70 2.79 9.91
N LEU A 70 18.91 3.92 10.58
CA LEU A 70 19.85 4.02 11.70
C LEU A 70 19.47 3.06 12.84
N LYS A 71 18.17 2.93 13.15
CA LYS A 71 17.67 1.98 14.17
C LYS A 71 17.91 0.51 13.79
N MET A 72 17.91 0.18 12.51
CA MET A 72 18.18 -1.16 11.99
C MET A 72 19.67 -1.45 11.80
N GLY A 73 20.57 -0.53 12.20
CA GLY A 73 22.02 -0.68 12.04
C GLY A 73 22.51 -0.58 10.59
N LEU A 74 21.66 -0.09 9.67
CA LEU A 74 22.07 0.14 8.28
C LEU A 74 22.86 1.45 8.18
N PRO A 75 23.90 1.50 7.33
CA PRO A 75 24.64 2.73 7.10
C PRO A 75 23.70 3.83 6.56
N PRO A 76 24.02 5.11 6.83
CA PRO A 76 23.26 6.24 6.28
C PRO A 76 23.11 6.09 4.78
N SER A 77 22.00 6.55 4.22
CA SER A 77 21.87 6.62 2.77
C SER A 77 23.04 7.45 2.21
N ALA A 78 23.79 6.88 1.26
CA ALA A 78 24.96 7.52 0.68
C ALA A 78 24.58 8.92 0.16
N GLN A 79 25.18 9.94 0.76
CA GLN A 79 25.12 11.29 0.24
C GLN A 79 25.88 11.29 -1.10
N VAL A 80 25.29 11.93 -2.12
CA VAL A 80 26.12 12.50 -3.19
C VAL A 80 27.10 13.43 -2.49
N GLU A 81 28.39 13.07 -2.51
CA GLU A 81 29.46 13.95 -2.08
C GLU A 81 29.40 15.23 -2.91
N VAL A 82 28.91 16.32 -2.31
CA VAL A 82 29.29 17.65 -2.77
C VAL A 82 30.63 17.93 -2.10
N ALA A 83 31.68 17.76 -2.87
CA ALA A 83 33.03 18.14 -2.49
C ALA A 83 33.07 19.60 -2.01
N GLY A 84 33.93 19.83 -1.01
CA GLY A 84 34.13 21.04 -0.22
C GLY A 84 33.90 22.40 -0.91
N ASN A 85 33.14 23.26 -0.25
CA ASN A 85 33.71 24.35 0.54
C ASN A 85 32.60 25.09 1.29
N ALA A 86 32.93 25.60 2.48
CA ALA A 86 32.08 26.51 3.24
C ALA A 86 31.84 27.78 2.41
N ALA A 87 30.62 27.98 1.94
CA ALA A 87 30.12 29.24 1.43
C ALA A 87 28.64 29.37 1.81
N GLU A 88 28.24 30.60 2.14
CA GLU A 88 26.92 31.00 2.65
C GLU A 88 25.74 30.45 1.84
N PRO A 89 24.56 30.25 2.47
CA PRO A 89 23.39 29.71 1.78
C PRO A 89 22.98 30.62 0.62
N SER A 90 22.97 30.05 -0.58
CA SER A 90 22.51 30.70 -1.80
C SER A 90 21.03 31.08 -1.69
N GLY A 91 20.66 32.20 -2.32
CA GLY A 91 19.36 32.89 -2.17
C GLY A 91 18.10 32.07 -2.45
N GLU A 92 18.21 30.89 -3.02
CA GLU A 92 17.09 29.95 -3.23
C GLU A 92 16.58 29.36 -1.90
N GLN A 93 17.47 29.09 -0.94
CA GLN A 93 17.10 28.44 0.34
C GLN A 93 16.43 29.44 1.30
N ALA A 94 16.83 30.71 1.26
CA ALA A 94 16.18 31.79 2.00
C ALA A 94 14.80 32.15 1.42
N ALA A 95 14.64 32.05 0.08
CA ALA A 95 13.36 32.27 -0.59
C ALA A 95 12.31 31.20 -0.25
N VAL A 96 12.73 29.94 -0.08
CA VAL A 96 11.86 28.83 0.34
C VAL A 96 11.42 28.99 1.79
N ALA A 97 12.33 29.38 2.70
CA ALA A 97 12.00 29.63 4.10
C ALA A 97 11.04 30.83 4.28
N SER A 98 11.24 31.89 3.50
CA SER A 98 10.36 33.07 3.47
C SER A 98 8.98 32.74 2.89
N SER A 99 8.91 31.89 1.87
CA SER A 99 7.65 31.42 1.28
C SER A 99 6.85 30.54 2.26
N LEU A 100 7.52 29.67 3.02
CA LEU A 100 6.90 28.86 4.08
C LEU A 100 6.34 29.73 5.21
N LEU A 101 7.08 30.73 5.67
CA LEU A 101 6.61 31.67 6.70
C LEU A 101 5.36 32.45 6.24
N ARG A 102 5.31 32.88 4.99
CA ARG A 102 4.18 33.65 4.45
C ARG A 102 2.92 32.81 4.26
N VAL A 103 3.07 31.55 3.85
CA VAL A 103 1.95 30.60 3.77
C VAL A 103 1.40 30.30 5.16
N LEU A 104 2.24 30.27 6.19
CA LEU A 104 1.81 30.05 7.57
C LEU A 104 1.07 31.26 8.16
N GLU A 105 1.46 32.49 7.83
CA GLU A 105 0.75 33.72 8.24
C GLU A 105 -0.60 33.90 7.52
N GLU A 106 -0.72 33.48 6.23
CA GLU A 106 -1.97 33.56 5.46
C GLU A 106 -3.05 32.59 5.99
N VAL A 107 -2.65 31.46 6.61
CA VAL A 107 -3.57 30.45 7.18
C VAL A 107 -4.15 30.90 8.53
N GLU A 108 -3.44 31.71 9.32
CA GLU A 108 -3.93 32.23 10.61
C GLU A 108 -5.13 33.19 10.45
N GLN A 109 -5.29 33.84 9.29
CA GLN A 109 -6.40 34.77 9.04
C GLN A 109 -7.68 34.09 8.51
N GLU A 110 -7.58 32.90 7.91
CA GLU A 110 -8.74 32.16 7.40
C GLU A 110 -9.45 31.32 8.50
N GLU A 111 -8.73 30.83 9.52
CA GLU A 111 -9.32 30.01 10.59
C GLU A 111 -10.15 30.79 11.61
N ALA A 112 -10.02 32.12 11.69
CA ALA A 112 -10.87 32.95 12.55
C ALA A 112 -12.33 33.04 12.06
N GLY A 113 -12.63 32.61 10.83
CA GLY A 113 -13.94 32.81 10.18
C GLY A 113 -14.86 31.59 10.10
N ASN A 114 -14.34 30.36 10.24
CA ASN A 114 -15.11 29.14 9.93
C ASN A 114 -15.01 28.09 11.04
N ALA A 115 -15.63 28.37 12.18
CA ALA A 115 -15.87 27.37 13.22
C ALA A 115 -17.37 27.07 13.29
N GLU A 116 -17.86 26.07 12.56
CA GLU A 116 -19.06 25.31 12.97
C GLU A 116 -19.29 24.02 12.14
N LEU A 117 -19.60 22.95 12.89
CA LEU A 117 -20.24 21.66 12.53
C LEU A 117 -19.35 20.48 12.08
N ASP A 118 -18.85 19.72 13.07
CA ASP A 118 -18.45 18.31 12.92
C ASP A 118 -19.56 17.38 13.51
N ASP A 119 -20.08 16.46 12.69
CA ASP A 119 -21.04 15.41 13.07
C ASP A 119 -20.30 14.14 13.56
N PRO A 120 -20.57 13.62 14.78
CA PRO A 120 -19.89 12.46 15.36
C PRO A 120 -20.23 11.08 14.76
N THR A 121 -21.02 10.96 13.68
CA THR A 121 -21.57 9.67 13.20
C THR A 121 -20.93 9.08 11.92
N ALA A 122 -19.61 9.19 11.74
CA ALA A 122 -18.92 8.48 10.65
C ALA A 122 -18.89 6.95 10.88
N HIS A 123 -19.79 6.22 10.23
CA HIS A 123 -19.96 4.75 10.32
C HIS A 123 -18.64 3.97 10.14
N ALA A 124 -18.25 3.17 11.14
CA ALA A 124 -17.14 2.24 11.03
C ALA A 124 -17.45 1.11 10.02
N VAL A 125 -16.51 0.81 9.12
CA VAL A 125 -16.63 -0.31 8.17
C VAL A 125 -16.76 -1.63 8.95
N PRO A 126 -17.82 -2.43 8.73
CA PRO A 126 -17.97 -3.74 9.37
C PRO A 126 -16.79 -4.66 9.09
N ARG A 127 -16.27 -5.34 10.12
CA ARG A 127 -15.17 -6.30 9.98
C ARG A 127 -15.70 -7.72 9.89
N PHE A 128 -15.23 -8.49 8.92
CA PHE A 128 -15.51 -9.92 8.86
C PHE A 128 -14.71 -10.67 9.95
N ARG A 129 -15.40 -11.43 10.79
CA ARG A 129 -14.78 -12.25 11.85
C ARG A 129 -15.49 -13.60 11.91
N PRO A 130 -14.92 -14.67 11.31
CA PRO A 130 -15.60 -15.96 11.28
C PRO A 130 -15.66 -16.66 12.66
N GLY A 131 -14.89 -16.22 13.66
CA GLY A 131 -14.73 -16.94 14.93
C GLY A 131 -13.87 -18.21 14.75
N GLY A 132 -13.92 -19.11 15.72
CA GLY A 132 -13.12 -20.36 15.74
C GLY A 132 -11.91 -20.27 16.66
N SER A 133 -11.56 -21.40 17.27
CA SER A 133 -10.46 -21.51 18.25
C SER A 133 -9.17 -22.07 17.64
N THR A 134 -9.29 -22.85 16.56
CA THR A 134 -8.15 -23.36 15.77
C THR A 134 -8.14 -22.79 14.35
N ASP A 135 -7.01 -22.85 13.65
CA ASP A 135 -6.92 -22.39 12.26
C ASP A 135 -7.85 -23.18 11.34
N GLU A 136 -8.02 -24.49 11.56
CA GLU A 136 -8.95 -25.34 10.80
C GLU A 136 -10.40 -24.92 10.98
N GLU A 137 -10.81 -24.66 12.23
CA GLU A 137 -12.15 -24.14 12.54
C GLU A 137 -12.37 -22.77 11.91
N ARG A 138 -11.37 -21.87 11.99
CA ARG A 138 -11.42 -20.55 11.39
C ARG A 138 -11.59 -20.63 9.86
N TRP A 139 -10.86 -21.52 9.19
CA TRP A 139 -11.01 -21.75 7.75
C TRP A 139 -12.39 -22.32 7.37
N MET A 140 -12.88 -23.29 8.15
CA MET A 140 -14.21 -23.87 7.96
C MET A 140 -15.29 -22.80 8.10
N LEU A 141 -15.22 -21.97 9.16
CA LEU A 141 -16.16 -20.90 9.42
C LEU A 141 -16.04 -19.78 8.39
N PHE A 142 -14.82 -19.43 7.95
CA PHE A 142 -14.57 -18.49 6.86
C PHE A 142 -15.35 -18.89 5.60
N ARG A 143 -15.19 -20.15 5.15
CA ARG A 143 -15.88 -20.68 3.96
C ARG A 143 -17.39 -20.78 4.14
N ARG A 144 -17.86 -21.10 5.36
CA ARG A 144 -19.29 -21.25 5.66
C ARG A 144 -20.02 -19.91 5.78
N LEU A 145 -19.38 -18.90 6.37
CA LEU A 145 -20.01 -17.65 6.75
C LEU A 145 -19.90 -16.56 5.68
N LEU A 146 -18.80 -16.50 4.94
CA LEU A 146 -18.60 -15.46 3.93
C LEU A 146 -19.73 -15.38 2.89
N PRO A 147 -20.24 -16.49 2.31
CA PRO A 147 -21.35 -16.43 1.35
C PRO A 147 -22.66 -15.88 1.93
N ARG A 148 -22.74 -15.76 3.26
CA ARG A 148 -23.93 -15.31 4.02
C ARG A 148 -23.67 -14.03 4.79
N TRP A 149 -22.52 -13.38 4.57
CA TRP A 149 -22.12 -12.22 5.35
C TRP A 149 -22.87 -10.97 4.88
N THR A 150 -23.87 -10.58 5.67
CA THR A 150 -24.84 -9.51 5.36
C THR A 150 -24.22 -8.18 4.92
N PRO A 151 -23.13 -7.66 5.53
CA PRO A 151 -22.52 -6.41 5.07
C PRO A 151 -22.10 -6.42 3.59
N MET A 152 -21.59 -7.56 3.08
CA MET A 152 -21.22 -7.69 1.68
C MET A 152 -22.44 -7.89 0.77
N LEU A 153 -23.39 -8.73 1.20
CA LEU A 153 -24.60 -9.04 0.42
C LEU A 153 -25.51 -7.83 0.25
N ASN A 154 -25.64 -7.01 1.29
CA ASN A 154 -26.49 -5.82 1.29
C ASN A 154 -26.01 -4.71 0.36
N LEU A 155 -24.79 -4.81 -0.21
CA LEU A 155 -24.35 -3.87 -1.23
C LEU A 155 -25.23 -3.94 -2.49
N GLY A 156 -25.76 -5.12 -2.82
CA GLY A 156 -26.57 -5.34 -4.03
C GLY A 156 -25.82 -5.10 -5.36
N SER A 157 -24.53 -4.79 -5.31
CA SER A 157 -23.68 -4.44 -6.45
C SER A 157 -22.68 -5.54 -6.81
N LEU A 158 -22.74 -6.69 -6.13
CA LEU A 158 -21.87 -7.85 -6.33
C LEU A 158 -22.70 -9.06 -6.79
N ARG A 159 -22.04 -10.01 -7.44
CA ARG A 159 -22.59 -11.33 -7.76
C ARG A 159 -22.60 -12.21 -6.51
N GLU A 160 -23.36 -13.29 -6.54
CA GLU A 160 -23.64 -14.11 -5.35
C GLU A 160 -22.58 -15.19 -5.06
N ILE A 161 -21.82 -15.61 -6.08
CA ILE A 161 -20.86 -16.71 -5.94
C ILE A 161 -19.51 -16.14 -5.51
N PRO A 162 -19.00 -16.49 -4.32
CA PRO A 162 -17.66 -16.10 -3.92
C PRO A 162 -16.61 -16.98 -4.61
N VAL A 163 -15.48 -16.36 -4.92
CA VAL A 163 -14.23 -17.01 -5.29
C VAL A 163 -13.29 -16.91 -4.10
N PHE A 164 -13.00 -18.06 -3.50
CA PHE A 164 -12.08 -18.16 -2.38
C PHE A 164 -10.64 -18.23 -2.86
N GLY A 165 -9.69 -17.85 -2.00
CA GLY A 165 -8.27 -18.07 -2.27
C GLY A 165 -7.94 -19.56 -2.44
N GLN A 166 -6.88 -19.84 -3.19
CA GLN A 166 -6.39 -21.20 -3.47
C GLN A 166 -4.87 -21.30 -3.31
N GLY A 167 -4.42 -22.54 -3.15
CA GLY A 167 -3.01 -22.90 -2.96
C GLY A 167 -2.70 -23.28 -1.52
N ASP A 168 -1.44 -23.16 -1.12
CA ASP A 168 -0.99 -23.54 0.22
C ASP A 168 -1.44 -22.50 1.26
N VAL A 169 -2.25 -22.94 2.22
CA VAL A 169 -2.71 -22.13 3.36
C VAL A 169 -1.61 -21.81 4.37
N ARG A 170 -0.37 -22.26 4.14
CA ARG A 170 0.84 -21.92 4.88
C ARG A 170 1.93 -21.33 3.96
N ALA A 171 1.56 -20.85 2.78
CA ALA A 171 2.50 -20.33 1.80
C ALA A 171 3.31 -19.14 2.35
N SER A 172 4.63 -19.16 2.11
CA SER A 172 5.52 -18.02 2.40
C SER A 172 5.21 -16.79 1.54
N LEU A 173 4.61 -16.97 0.37
CA LEU A 173 4.30 -15.91 -0.59
C LEU A 173 2.81 -15.90 -0.92
N MET A 174 2.17 -14.76 -0.73
CA MET A 174 0.76 -14.53 -1.04
C MET A 174 0.60 -13.52 -2.18
N PHE A 175 -0.29 -13.81 -3.11
CA PHE A 175 -0.64 -12.90 -4.21
C PHE A 175 -2.08 -12.42 -4.07
N VAL A 176 -2.28 -11.12 -4.24
CA VAL A 176 -3.59 -10.47 -4.09
C VAL A 176 -3.92 -9.71 -5.38
N GLY A 177 -4.98 -10.14 -6.07
CA GLY A 177 -5.59 -9.42 -7.19
C GLY A 177 -6.67 -8.41 -6.77
N ASP A 178 -7.45 -7.92 -7.73
CA ASP A 178 -8.51 -6.94 -7.49
C ASP A 178 -9.86 -7.59 -7.14
N ALA A 179 -10.50 -8.25 -8.10
CA ALA A 179 -11.78 -8.93 -7.93
C ALA A 179 -11.97 -10.01 -9.02
N PRO A 180 -12.77 -11.06 -8.74
CA PRO A 180 -13.07 -12.11 -9.69
C PRO A 180 -13.66 -11.58 -11.00
N ASN A 181 -13.23 -12.16 -12.11
CA ASN A 181 -13.88 -12.01 -13.40
C ASN A 181 -14.89 -13.16 -13.68
N TYR A 182 -15.52 -13.15 -14.85
CA TYR A 182 -16.46 -14.20 -15.27
C TYR A 182 -15.90 -15.61 -15.16
N PHE A 183 -14.69 -15.85 -15.67
CA PHE A 183 -14.07 -17.16 -15.66
C PHE A 183 -13.71 -17.61 -14.24
N ASP A 184 -13.31 -16.67 -13.40
CA ASP A 184 -13.01 -16.95 -11.99
C ASP A 184 -14.27 -17.37 -11.23
N GLU A 185 -15.39 -16.66 -11.45
CA GLU A 185 -16.71 -17.00 -10.89
C GLU A 185 -17.17 -18.39 -11.34
N GLN A 186 -17.05 -18.70 -12.64
CA GLN A 186 -17.45 -19.99 -13.20
C GLN A 186 -16.58 -21.14 -12.67
N ALA A 187 -15.27 -20.94 -12.60
CA ALA A 187 -14.31 -21.94 -12.10
C ALA A 187 -14.27 -22.02 -10.57
N LYS A 188 -14.83 -21.02 -9.87
CA LYS A 188 -14.65 -20.81 -8.41
C LYS A 188 -13.18 -20.80 -8.01
N MET A 189 -12.34 -20.23 -8.88
CA MET A 189 -10.89 -20.19 -8.74
C MET A 189 -10.38 -18.80 -9.13
N PRO A 190 -9.53 -18.16 -8.31
CA PRO A 190 -8.97 -16.86 -8.65
C PRO A 190 -8.04 -17.03 -9.86
N PHE A 191 -8.00 -16.02 -10.74
CA PHE A 191 -7.17 -16.04 -11.94
C PHE A 191 -7.38 -17.30 -12.81
N ALA A 192 -8.62 -17.62 -13.18
CA ALA A 192 -8.96 -18.73 -14.09
C ALA A 192 -8.97 -18.30 -15.58
N GLY A 193 -9.00 -16.99 -15.87
CA GLY A 193 -8.98 -16.44 -17.23
C GLY A 193 -7.59 -16.24 -17.85
N GLU A 194 -7.52 -15.47 -18.94
CA GLU A 194 -6.26 -15.16 -19.66
C GLU A 194 -5.21 -14.45 -18.78
N ALA A 195 -5.65 -13.58 -17.88
CA ALA A 195 -4.75 -12.94 -16.91
C ALA A 195 -4.10 -13.99 -15.99
N GLY A 196 -4.84 -15.05 -15.65
CA GLY A 196 -4.33 -16.17 -14.88
C GLY A 196 -3.34 -17.03 -15.64
N LYS A 197 -3.62 -17.36 -16.91
CA LYS A 197 -2.63 -18.04 -17.77
C LYS A 197 -1.33 -17.23 -17.88
N LYS A 198 -1.44 -15.90 -17.93
CA LYS A 198 -0.26 -15.02 -17.92
C LYS A 198 0.49 -15.10 -16.59
N LEU A 199 -0.24 -15.10 -15.47
CA LEU A 199 0.34 -15.30 -14.14
C LEU A 199 1.03 -16.67 -14.04
N ASP A 200 0.46 -17.72 -14.60
CA ASP A 200 1.05 -19.08 -14.60
C ASP A 200 2.40 -19.12 -15.29
N GLY A 201 2.52 -18.45 -16.43
CA GLY A 201 3.81 -18.31 -17.11
C GLY A 201 4.85 -17.55 -16.28
N ILE A 202 4.41 -16.55 -15.50
CA ILE A 202 5.29 -15.80 -14.59
C ILE A 202 5.73 -16.70 -13.42
N LEU A 203 4.79 -17.39 -12.78
CA LEU A 203 5.08 -18.34 -11.68
C LEU A 203 6.02 -19.45 -12.14
N ALA A 204 5.80 -20.02 -13.32
CA ALA A 204 6.68 -21.03 -13.89
C ALA A 204 8.10 -20.49 -14.11
N ALA A 205 8.25 -19.25 -14.58
CA ALA A 205 9.56 -18.59 -14.69
C ALA A 205 10.20 -18.34 -13.31
N MET A 206 9.40 -18.05 -12.28
CA MET A 206 9.83 -17.96 -10.88
C MET A 206 10.20 -19.33 -10.29
N GLY A 207 9.91 -20.44 -10.98
CA GLY A 207 10.10 -21.79 -10.44
C GLY A 207 9.09 -22.14 -9.36
N LEU A 208 7.93 -21.50 -9.35
CA LEU A 208 6.84 -21.70 -8.40
C LEU A 208 5.65 -22.37 -9.09
N ALA A 209 4.90 -23.15 -8.33
CA ALA A 209 3.63 -23.73 -8.76
C ALA A 209 2.48 -23.03 -8.02
N ARG A 210 1.26 -23.09 -8.58
CA ARG A 210 0.07 -22.46 -7.97
C ARG A 210 -0.22 -23.02 -6.58
N ASP A 211 0.05 -24.30 -6.37
CA ASP A 211 -0.16 -25.01 -5.11
C ASP A 211 0.90 -24.68 -4.05
N SER A 212 2.05 -24.09 -4.43
CA SER A 212 3.11 -23.67 -3.49
C SER A 212 2.99 -22.22 -3.00
N ILE A 213 1.99 -21.48 -3.49
CA ILE A 213 1.70 -20.08 -3.11
C ILE A 213 0.27 -19.98 -2.57
N TYR A 214 -0.10 -18.85 -1.99
CA TYR A 214 -1.51 -18.54 -1.74
C TYR A 214 -1.97 -17.43 -2.69
N LEU A 215 -2.95 -17.71 -3.55
CA LEU A 215 -3.47 -16.77 -4.54
C LEU A 215 -4.92 -16.40 -4.19
N THR A 216 -5.22 -15.11 -4.11
CA THR A 216 -6.57 -14.63 -3.76
C THR A 216 -6.86 -13.26 -4.40
N GLU A 217 -8.11 -12.80 -4.27
CA GLU A 217 -8.57 -11.49 -4.77
C GLU A 217 -8.90 -10.55 -3.61
N LEU A 218 -8.69 -9.23 -3.72
CA LEU A 218 -9.07 -8.28 -2.67
C LEU A 218 -10.58 -8.40 -2.32
N VAL A 219 -11.44 -8.43 -3.34
CA VAL A 219 -12.89 -8.64 -3.18
C VAL A 219 -13.23 -10.07 -3.58
N LYS A 220 -13.99 -10.82 -2.77
CA LYS A 220 -14.27 -12.24 -3.04
C LYS A 220 -15.39 -12.50 -4.03
N PHE A 221 -16.16 -11.49 -4.39
CA PHE A 221 -17.31 -11.61 -5.27
C PHE A 221 -17.09 -10.77 -6.51
N ARG A 222 -17.50 -11.29 -7.66
CA ARG A 222 -17.43 -10.55 -8.91
C ARG A 222 -18.32 -9.31 -8.86
N PRO A 223 -17.83 -8.11 -9.20
CA PRO A 223 -18.66 -6.93 -9.27
C PRO A 223 -19.72 -7.02 -10.39
N ALA A 224 -20.96 -6.66 -10.05
CA ALA A 224 -22.10 -6.75 -10.96
C ALA A 224 -22.22 -5.54 -11.89
N LEU A 225 -22.74 -5.77 -13.10
CA LEU A 225 -23.13 -4.75 -14.08
C LEU A 225 -24.56 -5.03 -14.60
N PRO A 226 -25.30 -4.01 -15.09
CA PRO A 226 -26.54 -4.24 -15.81
C PRO A 226 -26.31 -5.11 -17.04
N ARG A 227 -27.16 -6.12 -17.25
CA ARG A 227 -27.08 -7.06 -18.41
C ARG A 227 -25.71 -7.73 -18.57
N GLN A 228 -25.02 -7.97 -17.46
CA GLN A 228 -23.68 -8.53 -17.46
C GLN A 228 -23.65 -9.97 -17.98
N THR A 229 -22.78 -10.24 -18.95
CA THR A 229 -22.42 -11.60 -19.39
C THR A 229 -20.99 -11.87 -18.92
N THR A 230 -20.00 -11.62 -19.77
CA THR A 230 -18.57 -11.83 -19.48
C THR A 230 -17.84 -10.54 -19.11
N ASN A 231 -18.46 -9.37 -19.34
CA ASN A 231 -17.91 -8.07 -18.99
C ASN A 231 -17.67 -7.90 -17.49
N ASN A 232 -16.64 -7.14 -17.13
CA ASN A 232 -16.21 -6.90 -15.75
C ASN A 232 -16.04 -5.38 -15.52
N ARG A 233 -16.18 -4.95 -14.27
CA ARG A 233 -15.79 -3.62 -13.80
C ARG A 233 -14.88 -3.77 -12.59
N PRO A 234 -14.04 -2.77 -12.27
CA PRO A 234 -13.35 -2.75 -10.99
C PRO A 234 -14.34 -2.70 -9.81
N PRO A 235 -13.95 -3.21 -8.62
CA PRO A 235 -14.71 -2.98 -7.41
C PRO A 235 -14.71 -1.49 -7.04
N ASN A 236 -15.78 -1.03 -6.41
CA ASN A 236 -15.90 0.33 -5.86
C ASN A 236 -15.31 0.40 -4.44
N GLU A 237 -15.22 1.61 -3.87
CA GLU A 237 -14.60 1.83 -2.56
C GLU A 237 -15.27 1.06 -1.41
N LYS A 238 -16.61 0.94 -1.41
CA LYS A 238 -17.34 0.18 -0.38
C LYS A 238 -17.06 -1.32 -0.50
N GLU A 239 -17.06 -1.85 -1.72
CA GLU A 239 -16.71 -3.24 -2.03
C GLU A 239 -15.26 -3.54 -1.62
N MET A 240 -14.33 -2.64 -1.94
CA MET A 240 -12.93 -2.73 -1.54
C MET A 240 -12.77 -2.70 -0.02
N ALA A 241 -13.45 -1.79 0.69
CA ALA A 241 -13.33 -1.68 2.15
C ALA A 241 -13.80 -2.95 2.87
N LEU A 242 -14.95 -3.51 2.45
CA LEU A 242 -15.46 -4.77 2.99
C LEU A 242 -14.59 -5.96 2.56
N GLY A 243 -14.15 -6.01 1.31
CA GLY A 243 -13.27 -7.04 0.78
C GLY A 243 -11.94 -7.08 1.52
N ALA A 244 -11.37 -5.91 1.80
CA ALA A 244 -10.14 -5.79 2.57
C ALA A 244 -10.30 -6.34 3.99
N SER A 245 -11.47 -6.17 4.63
CA SER A 245 -11.74 -6.78 5.94
C SER A 245 -11.79 -8.32 5.90
N VAL A 246 -12.21 -8.90 4.77
CA VAL A 246 -12.21 -10.35 4.54
C VAL A 246 -10.80 -10.83 4.24
N LEU A 247 -10.04 -10.08 3.46
CA LEU A 247 -8.65 -10.35 3.12
C LEU A 247 -7.75 -10.37 4.36
N ASP A 248 -7.97 -9.46 5.32
CA ASP A 248 -7.23 -9.44 6.59
C ASP A 248 -7.32 -10.81 7.30
N VAL A 249 -8.50 -11.46 7.28
CA VAL A 249 -8.69 -12.78 7.90
C VAL A 249 -7.89 -13.86 7.17
N GLU A 250 -7.81 -13.83 5.84
CA GLU A 250 -6.96 -14.76 5.11
C GLU A 250 -5.47 -14.52 5.40
N ILE A 251 -5.03 -13.26 5.42
CA ILE A 251 -3.64 -12.91 5.75
C ILE A 251 -3.27 -13.42 7.15
N GLU A 252 -4.16 -13.25 8.13
CA GLU A 252 -3.97 -13.76 9.49
C GLU A 252 -3.88 -15.29 9.58
N LEU A 253 -4.59 -16.01 8.69
CA LEU A 253 -4.61 -17.47 8.65
C LEU A 253 -3.42 -18.04 7.87
N VAL A 254 -3.06 -17.40 6.75
CA VAL A 254 -1.95 -17.83 5.88
C VAL A 254 -0.61 -17.46 6.49
N ARG A 255 -0.52 -16.29 7.14
CA ARG A 255 0.70 -15.71 7.74
C ARG A 255 1.88 -15.71 6.75
N PRO A 256 1.72 -15.12 5.55
CA PRO A 256 2.78 -15.11 4.55
C PRO A 256 3.97 -14.26 5.01
N ARG A 257 5.15 -14.57 4.51
CA ARG A 257 6.36 -13.77 4.73
C ARG A 257 6.43 -12.54 3.85
N ALA A 258 5.77 -12.57 2.68
CA ALA A 258 5.61 -11.42 1.81
C ALA A 258 4.28 -11.49 1.03
N ILE A 259 3.74 -10.33 0.68
CA ILE A 259 2.52 -10.20 -0.14
C ILE A 259 2.85 -9.46 -1.44
N VAL A 260 2.36 -9.97 -2.57
CA VAL A 260 2.40 -9.29 -3.86
C VAL A 260 1.01 -8.76 -4.19
N ALA A 261 0.86 -7.43 -4.22
CA ALA A 261 -0.35 -6.79 -4.70
C ALA A 261 -0.27 -6.59 -6.22
N LEU A 262 -1.14 -7.28 -6.94
CA LEU A 262 -1.22 -7.27 -8.40
C LEU A 262 -2.13 -6.13 -8.85
N GLY A 263 -1.54 -4.98 -9.15
CA GLY A 263 -2.23 -3.79 -9.63
C GLY A 263 -2.66 -2.81 -8.54
N VAL A 264 -3.15 -1.66 -8.98
CA VAL A 264 -3.39 -0.50 -8.11
C VAL A 264 -4.59 -0.70 -7.18
N ILE A 265 -5.60 -1.46 -7.62
CA ILE A 265 -6.79 -1.73 -6.82
C ILE A 265 -6.43 -2.63 -5.64
N ALA A 266 -5.70 -3.73 -5.90
CA ALA A 266 -5.16 -4.60 -4.86
C ALA A 266 -4.30 -3.80 -3.87
N ALA A 267 -3.38 -2.96 -4.37
CA ALA A 267 -2.52 -2.13 -3.53
C ALA A 267 -3.31 -1.17 -2.64
N ARG A 268 -4.25 -0.39 -3.21
CA ARG A 268 -5.09 0.56 -2.46
C ARG A 268 -5.91 -0.15 -1.38
N GLY A 269 -6.54 -1.27 -1.71
CA GLY A 269 -7.32 -2.05 -0.76
C GLY A 269 -6.45 -2.62 0.37
N LEU A 270 -5.38 -3.34 0.01
CA LEU A 270 -4.48 -3.98 0.97
C LEU A 270 -3.81 -2.98 1.93
N LEU A 271 -3.37 -1.83 1.41
CA LEU A 271 -2.64 -0.80 2.16
C LEU A 271 -3.55 0.28 2.76
N ARG A 272 -4.87 0.18 2.56
CA ARG A 272 -5.87 1.19 2.99
C ARG A 272 -5.50 2.60 2.52
N ALA A 273 -5.02 2.69 1.29
CA ALA A 273 -4.54 3.94 0.70
C ALA A 273 -5.68 4.72 0.04
N GLU A 274 -5.44 6.02 -0.18
CA GLU A 274 -6.37 6.91 -0.86
C GLU A 274 -6.69 6.41 -2.29
N SER A 275 -7.92 6.63 -2.73
CA SER A 275 -8.48 6.04 -3.95
C SER A 275 -8.00 6.70 -5.26
N ASP A 276 -7.33 7.85 -5.19
CA ASP A 276 -6.78 8.58 -6.34
C ASP A 276 -5.31 8.20 -6.64
N LEU A 277 -4.59 7.58 -5.70
CA LEU A 277 -3.15 7.28 -5.84
C LEU A 277 -2.84 6.32 -6.98
N PRO A 278 -2.00 6.68 -7.97
CA PRO A 278 -1.66 5.81 -9.09
C PRO A 278 -0.75 4.65 -8.66
N LEU A 279 -0.59 3.62 -9.51
CA LEU A 279 0.29 2.48 -9.24
C LEU A 279 1.74 2.90 -8.94
N SER A 280 2.24 3.93 -9.64
CA SER A 280 3.58 4.48 -9.46
C SER A 280 3.82 5.08 -8.08
N ALA A 281 2.76 5.43 -7.34
CA ALA A 281 2.87 5.92 -5.96
C ALA A 281 3.22 4.81 -4.96
N PHE A 282 3.18 3.54 -5.38
CA PHE A 282 3.42 2.37 -4.52
C PHE A 282 4.68 1.58 -4.93
N ARG A 283 4.87 1.33 -6.22
CA ARG A 283 5.91 0.43 -6.72
C ARG A 283 7.31 0.88 -6.29
N GLY A 284 8.13 -0.08 -5.86
CA GLY A 284 9.53 0.15 -5.45
C GLY A 284 9.69 0.79 -4.06
N LEU A 285 8.59 1.04 -3.34
CA LEU A 285 8.64 1.54 -1.96
C LEU A 285 8.66 0.38 -0.96
N PRO A 286 9.27 0.58 0.22
CA PRO A 286 9.20 -0.37 1.33
C PRO A 286 7.82 -0.26 2.01
N LEU A 287 6.86 -1.04 1.51
CA LEU A 287 5.47 -1.06 1.98
C LEU A 287 5.21 -2.27 2.87
N PHE A 288 4.24 -2.14 3.77
CA PHE A 288 3.91 -3.19 4.75
C PHE A 288 2.42 -3.25 5.00
N HIS A 289 1.91 -4.47 5.23
CA HIS A 289 0.61 -4.74 5.82
C HIS A 289 0.85 -5.36 7.19
N GLY A 290 0.68 -4.58 8.25
CA GLY A 290 1.20 -4.95 9.57
C GLY A 290 2.74 -4.97 9.53
N ASP A 291 3.32 -6.11 9.86
CA ASP A 291 4.74 -6.42 9.79
C ASP A 291 5.14 -7.15 8.49
N ILE A 292 4.17 -7.54 7.66
CA ILE A 292 4.42 -8.30 6.44
C ILE A 292 4.79 -7.34 5.30
N PRO A 293 5.96 -7.49 4.66
CA PRO A 293 6.35 -6.66 3.54
C PRO A 293 5.43 -6.89 2.32
N VAL A 294 5.12 -5.79 1.64
CA VAL A 294 4.24 -5.76 0.46
C VAL A 294 5.02 -5.27 -0.75
N VAL A 295 5.03 -6.07 -1.81
CA VAL A 295 5.51 -5.67 -3.13
C VAL A 295 4.31 -5.34 -4.02
N VAL A 296 4.32 -4.15 -4.61
CA VAL A 296 3.26 -3.71 -5.53
C VAL A 296 3.77 -3.73 -6.96
N THR A 297 3.03 -4.37 -7.86
CA THR A 297 3.40 -4.51 -9.27
C THR A 297 2.19 -4.41 -10.20
N HIS A 298 2.41 -4.55 -11.51
CA HIS A 298 1.34 -4.53 -12.49
C HIS A 298 0.44 -5.76 -12.37
N HIS A 299 -0.85 -5.57 -12.61
CA HIS A 299 -1.77 -6.70 -12.74
C HIS A 299 -1.46 -7.50 -14.02
N PRO A 300 -1.51 -8.84 -14.03
CA PRO A 300 -1.22 -9.65 -15.23
C PRO A 300 -2.04 -9.29 -16.47
N SER A 301 -3.27 -8.79 -16.31
CA SER A 301 -4.10 -8.29 -17.42
C SER A 301 -3.54 -7.04 -18.11
N TYR A 302 -2.68 -6.28 -17.45
CA TYR A 302 -1.93 -5.19 -18.09
C TYR A 302 -0.88 -5.75 -19.06
N LEU A 303 -0.21 -6.84 -18.68
CA LEU A 303 0.79 -7.50 -19.51
C LEU A 303 0.23 -8.17 -20.78
N LEU A 304 -1.07 -8.46 -20.82
CA LEU A 304 -1.75 -8.94 -22.02
C LEU A 304 -1.89 -7.85 -23.11
N ARG A 305 -1.91 -6.58 -22.69
CA ARG A 305 -2.16 -5.43 -23.57
C ARG A 305 -0.89 -4.68 -23.94
N THR A 306 0.12 -4.72 -23.06
CA THR A 306 1.39 -4.03 -23.31
C THR A 306 2.42 -4.93 -24.01
N SER A 307 3.03 -4.39 -25.05
CA SER A 307 4.23 -4.92 -25.70
C SER A 307 5.52 -4.30 -25.13
N ASP A 308 5.42 -3.37 -24.18
CA ASP A 308 6.57 -2.69 -23.58
C ASP A 308 7.41 -3.68 -22.74
N MET A 309 8.64 -3.89 -23.18
CA MET A 309 9.60 -4.76 -22.52
C MET A 309 10.11 -4.18 -21.20
N GLY A 310 10.13 -2.85 -21.04
CA GLY A 310 10.47 -2.17 -19.80
C GLY A 310 9.44 -2.47 -18.70
N GLU A 311 8.16 -2.44 -19.02
CA GLU A 311 7.08 -2.78 -18.06
C GLU A 311 7.12 -4.26 -17.65
N ARG A 312 7.44 -5.14 -18.60
CA ARG A 312 7.63 -6.59 -18.32
C ARG A 312 8.84 -6.83 -17.41
N ARG A 313 9.94 -6.12 -17.66
CA ARG A 313 11.15 -6.18 -16.82
C ARG A 313 10.88 -5.67 -15.41
N LYS A 314 10.20 -4.53 -15.28
CA LYS A 314 9.77 -3.97 -13.99
C LYS A 314 8.99 -4.98 -13.16
N LEU A 315 7.96 -5.59 -13.75
CA LEU A 315 7.19 -6.62 -13.07
C LEU A 315 8.07 -7.80 -12.63
N TRP A 316 9.00 -8.23 -13.49
CA TRP A 316 9.90 -9.32 -13.14
C TRP A 316 10.81 -8.99 -11.96
N GLU A 317 11.40 -7.79 -11.94
CA GLU A 317 12.22 -7.32 -10.81
C GLU A 317 11.41 -7.29 -9.51
N ASP A 318 10.15 -6.88 -9.56
CA ASP A 318 9.24 -6.92 -8.40
C ASP A 318 9.01 -8.37 -7.91
N MET A 319 8.83 -9.32 -8.84
CA MET A 319 8.64 -10.75 -8.49
C MET A 319 9.87 -11.32 -7.79
N LEU A 320 11.08 -10.99 -8.26
CA LEU A 320 12.32 -11.42 -7.62
C LEU A 320 12.48 -10.82 -6.22
N GLN A 321 12.16 -9.54 -6.06
CA GLN A 321 12.15 -8.90 -4.74
C GLN A 321 11.18 -9.59 -3.78
N ALA A 322 9.98 -9.94 -4.25
CA ALA A 322 8.99 -10.64 -3.44
C ALA A 322 9.46 -12.05 -3.03
N MET A 323 10.15 -12.78 -3.93
CA MET A 323 10.77 -14.06 -3.61
C MET A 323 11.83 -13.91 -2.50
N GLU A 324 12.71 -12.92 -2.62
CA GLU A 324 13.74 -12.65 -1.62
C GLU A 324 13.14 -12.33 -0.25
N LEU A 325 12.12 -11.46 -0.20
CA LEU A 325 11.40 -11.12 1.03
C LEU A 325 10.69 -12.34 1.64
N ALA A 326 10.17 -13.25 0.81
CA ALA A 326 9.59 -14.51 1.26
C ALA A 326 10.64 -15.56 1.69
N GLY A 327 11.93 -15.29 1.51
CA GLY A 327 13.02 -16.23 1.78
C GLY A 327 13.09 -17.38 0.77
N LEU A 328 12.58 -17.18 -0.44
CA LEU A 328 12.64 -18.13 -1.53
C LEU A 328 13.95 -17.95 -2.32
N PRO A 329 14.57 -19.03 -2.81
CA PRO A 329 15.80 -18.93 -3.58
C PRO A 329 15.56 -18.24 -4.93
N VAL A 330 16.48 -17.35 -5.32
CA VAL A 330 16.49 -16.69 -6.64
C VAL A 330 17.80 -17.03 -7.35
N SER A 331 17.69 -17.78 -8.44
CA SER A 331 18.82 -18.23 -9.26
C SER A 331 19.42 -17.11 -10.11
N GLU A 332 20.68 -17.27 -10.52
CA GLU A 332 21.34 -16.33 -11.43
C GLU A 332 20.63 -16.24 -12.80
N LYS A 333 20.10 -17.36 -13.29
CA LYS A 333 19.27 -17.39 -14.52
C LYS A 333 18.03 -16.51 -14.39
N GLN A 334 17.40 -16.48 -13.21
CA GLN A 334 16.25 -15.62 -12.97
C GLN A 334 16.65 -14.14 -12.90
N ARG A 335 17.77 -13.83 -12.24
CA ARG A 335 18.31 -12.45 -12.18
C ARG A 335 18.68 -11.90 -13.55
N SER A 336 19.23 -12.75 -14.42
CA SER A 336 19.67 -12.38 -15.77
C SER A 336 18.59 -12.47 -16.84
N PHE A 337 17.34 -12.83 -16.50
CA PHE A 337 16.28 -13.12 -17.49
C PHE A 337 16.02 -11.98 -18.50
N PHE A 338 16.08 -10.72 -18.07
CA PHE A 338 15.91 -9.53 -18.93
C PHE A 338 17.22 -8.83 -19.29
N LEU A 339 18.37 -9.38 -18.91
CA LEU A 339 19.67 -8.82 -19.30
C LEU A 339 20.03 -9.29 -20.72
N PRO A 340 20.79 -8.50 -21.49
CA PRO A 340 21.35 -8.96 -22.75
C PRO A 340 22.15 -10.24 -22.51
N LYS A 341 22.00 -11.24 -23.39
CA LYS A 341 22.91 -12.38 -23.40
C LYS A 341 24.26 -11.86 -23.89
N GLY A 342 25.27 -11.93 -23.01
CA GLY A 342 26.65 -11.59 -23.33
C GLY A 342 27.27 -12.53 -24.34
#